data_AF-A0A9E5L093-F1
#
_entry.id   AF-A0A9E5L093-F1
#
_cell.length_a   1.000
_cell.length_b   1.000
_cell.length_c   1.000
_cell.angle_alpha   90.00
_cell.angle_beta   90.00
_cell.angle_gamma   90.00
#
_symmetry.space_group_name_H-M   'P 1'
#
loop_
_entity.id
_entity.type
_entity.pdbx_description
1 polymer ?
#
loop_
_entity_poly.entity_id
_entity_poly.type
_entity_poly.pdbx_seq_one_letter_code
_entity_poly.pdbx_strand_id
1 'polypeptide(L)'
;MLQDLPDVSKIKDMVFSQATIITDKNGEELYKLFEENRQYIDFSGISTNMVNAIIAIEDQRYREHNGLDPMGLVRAGITKLINPGSRMG
;
A
#
# COMPACT_ATOMS: atom_id res chain seq x y z
N MET A 1 0.17 21.47 -1.17
CA MET A 1 0.74 20.75 -2.35
C MET A 1 1.96 19.96 -1.92
N LEU A 2 3.13 20.56 -1.67
CA LEU A 2 4.28 19.81 -1.09
C LEU A 2 4.30 19.73 0.43
N GLN A 3 3.58 20.62 1.13
CA GLN A 3 3.56 20.66 2.60
C GLN A 3 2.70 19.56 3.25
N ASP A 4 1.85 18.87 2.49
CA ASP A 4 0.91 17.85 2.98
C ASP A 4 1.42 16.41 2.75
N LEU A 5 2.64 16.25 2.22
CA LEU A 5 3.20 14.93 1.97
C LEU A 5 3.75 14.33 3.27
N PRO A 6 3.47 13.05 3.56
CA PRO A 6 4.06 12.38 4.71
C PRO A 6 5.59 12.35 4.59
N ASP A 7 6.25 12.58 5.71
CA ASP A 7 7.71 12.51 5.80
C ASP A 7 8.17 11.06 5.56
N VAL A 8 8.87 10.86 4.45
CA VAL A 8 9.40 9.55 4.02
C VAL A 8 10.40 8.96 4.99
N SER A 9 11.04 9.79 5.83
CA SER A 9 11.98 9.32 6.85
C SER A 9 11.29 8.41 7.86
N LYS A 10 10.01 8.65 8.12
CA LYS A 10 9.18 7.88 9.06
C LYS A 10 8.85 6.47 8.58
N ILE A 11 9.03 6.17 7.29
CA ILE A 11 8.77 4.83 6.74
C ILE A 11 9.75 3.81 7.33
N LYS A 12 11.02 4.22 7.59
CA LYS A 12 12.03 3.32 8.15
C LYS A 12 11.73 2.89 9.58
N ASP A 13 11.10 3.77 10.35
CA ASP A 13 10.82 3.57 11.77
C ASP A 13 9.36 3.15 12.01
N MET A 14 8.66 2.77 10.94
CA MET A 14 7.24 2.43 11.01
C MET A 14 7.07 1.07 11.69
N VAL A 15 6.59 1.08 12.93
CA VAL A 15 6.23 -0.12 13.67
C VAL A 15 4.78 -0.47 13.36
N PHE A 16 4.55 -1.64 12.75
CA PHE A 16 3.19 -2.13 12.51
C PHE A 16 2.61 -2.73 13.80
N SER A 17 1.36 -2.38 14.11
CA SER A 17 0.61 -3.02 15.18
C SER A 17 0.43 -4.51 14.83
N GLN A 18 0.79 -5.39 15.76
CA GLN A 18 0.67 -6.84 15.60
C GLN A 18 -0.35 -7.39 16.59
N ALA A 19 -1.06 -8.43 16.16
CA ALA A 19 -2.01 -9.12 17.03
C ALA A 19 -1.32 -10.00 18.07
N THR A 20 -1.86 -10.02 19.29
CA THR A 20 -1.52 -11.03 20.29
C THR A 20 -2.41 -12.25 20.11
N ILE A 21 -1.82 -13.43 19.99
CA ILE A 21 -2.52 -14.72 19.86
C ILE A 21 -2.54 -15.43 21.21
N ILE A 22 -3.73 -15.77 21.69
CA ILE A 22 -3.92 -16.62 22.89
C ILE A 22 -4.22 -18.03 22.39
N THR A 23 -3.41 -19.01 22.79
CA THR A 23 -3.56 -20.41 22.37
C THR A 23 -3.91 -21.34 23.53
N ASP A 24 -4.49 -22.49 23.22
CA ASP A 24 -4.65 -23.60 24.16
C ASP A 24 -3.30 -24.33 24.42
N LYS A 25 -3.32 -25.36 25.27
CA LYS A 25 -2.12 -26.17 25.58
C LYS A 25 -1.57 -26.97 24.39
N ASN A 26 -2.35 -27.14 23.33
CA ASN A 26 -1.98 -27.86 22.11
C ASN A 26 -1.51 -26.90 21.00
N GLY A 27 -1.61 -25.58 21.22
CA GLY A 27 -1.25 -24.55 20.25
C GLY A 27 -2.40 -24.07 19.36
N GLU A 28 -3.64 -24.47 19.64
CA GLU A 28 -4.82 -24.01 18.88
C GLU A 28 -5.18 -22.56 19.29
N GLU A 29 -5.40 -21.68 18.30
CA GLU A 29 -5.77 -20.28 18.54
C GLU A 29 -7.18 -20.19 19.15
N LEU A 30 -7.27 -19.61 20.34
CA LEU A 30 -8.53 -19.35 21.04
C LEU A 30 -9.01 -17.92 20.82
N TYR A 31 -8.09 -16.96 20.90
CA TYR A 31 -8.40 -15.53 20.75
C TYR A 31 -7.26 -14.77 20.07
N LYS A 32 -7.65 -13.75 19.31
CA LYS A 32 -6.74 -12.77 18.69
C LYS A 32 -7.09 -11.39 19.21
N LEU A 33 -6.16 -10.76 19.92
CA LEU A 33 -6.29 -9.38 20.41
C LEU A 33 -5.52 -8.45 19.47
N PHE A 34 -6.19 -7.46 18.90
CA PHE A 34 -5.59 -6.55 17.92
C PHE A 34 -6.24 -5.18 17.93
N GLU A 35 -5.47 -4.14 17.60
CA GLU A 35 -6.02 -2.82 17.27
C GLU A 35 -6.54 -2.80 15.83
N GLU A 36 -5.79 -3.42 14.91
CA GLU A 36 -6.14 -3.59 13.51
C GLU A 36 -6.05 -5.07 13.14
N ASN A 37 -7.02 -5.57 12.36
CA ASN A 37 -7.00 -6.96 11.91
C ASN A 37 -5.98 -7.14 10.78
N ARG A 38 -4.70 -7.14 11.15
CA ARG A 38 -3.56 -7.28 10.23
C ARG A 38 -2.68 -8.43 10.68
N GLN A 39 -2.15 -9.15 9.70
CA GLN A 39 -1.14 -10.17 9.91
C GLN A 39 0.09 -9.80 9.09
N TYR A 40 1.23 -9.69 9.77
CA TYR A 40 2.50 -9.49 9.09
C TYR A 40 2.89 -10.79 8.37
N ILE A 41 3.22 -10.67 7.09
CA ILE A 41 3.80 -11.74 6.29
C ILE A 41 4.97 -11.16 5.50
N ASP A 42 6.03 -11.94 5.33
CA ASP A 42 7.12 -11.56 4.44
C ASP A 42 6.64 -11.57 2.99
N PHE A 43 7.26 -10.72 2.16
CA PHE A 43 6.89 -10.60 0.74
C PHE A 43 6.97 -11.94 -0.01
N SER A 44 7.93 -12.80 0.35
CA SER A 44 8.07 -14.15 -0.21
C SER A 44 6.90 -15.08 0.11
N GLY A 45 6.13 -14.79 1.16
CA GLY A 45 4.91 -15.50 1.52
C GLY A 45 3.67 -15.07 0.73
N ILE A 46 3.77 -14.02 -0.10
CA ILE A 46 2.66 -13.52 -0.91
C ILE A 46 2.62 -14.28 -2.24
N SER A 47 1.44 -14.78 -2.62
CA SER A 47 1.24 -15.41 -3.93
C SER A 47 1.58 -14.44 -5.07
N THR A 48 2.37 -14.90 -6.04
CA THR A 48 2.70 -14.14 -7.25
C THR A 48 1.44 -13.65 -7.98
N ASN A 49 0.36 -14.43 -7.96
CA ASN A 49 -0.91 -14.03 -8.58
C ASN A 49 -1.55 -12.85 -7.84
N MET A 50 -1.46 -12.79 -6.51
CA MET A 50 -1.96 -11.66 -5.73
C MET A 50 -1.15 -10.39 -6.05
N VAL A 51 0.18 -10.49 -6.07
CA VAL A 51 1.06 -9.36 -6.42
C VAL A 51 0.73 -8.84 -7.82
N ASN A 52 0.60 -9.74 -8.80
CA ASN A 52 0.28 -9.35 -10.17
C ASN A 52 -1.12 -8.75 -10.29
N ALA A 53 -2.11 -9.24 -9.54
CA ALA A 53 -3.47 -8.69 -9.55
C ALA A 53 -3.51 -7.25 -9.02
N ILE A 54 -2.81 -6.97 -7.91
CA ILE A 54 -2.73 -5.60 -7.36
C ILE A 54 -2.01 -4.67 -8.33
N ILE A 55 -0.87 -5.09 -8.90
CA ILE A 55 -0.17 -4.31 -9.92
C ILE A 55 -1.11 -4.00 -11.09
N ALA A 56 -1.86 -4.98 -11.60
CA ALA A 56 -2.76 -4.76 -12.72
C ALA A 56 -3.89 -3.76 -12.42
N ILE A 57 -4.39 -3.70 -11.18
CA ILE A 57 -5.49 -2.81 -10.76
C ILE A 57 -5.00 -1.39 -10.47
N GLU A 58 -3.95 -1.26 -9.67
CA GLU A 58 -3.49 0.04 -9.16
C GLU A 58 -2.54 0.74 -10.14
N ASP A 59 -1.59 0.00 -10.69
CA ASP A 59 -0.54 0.54 -11.55
C ASP A 59 0.02 -0.52 -12.50
N GLN A 60 -0.66 -0.69 -13.63
CA GLN A 60 -0.28 -1.67 -14.65
C GLN A 60 1.16 -1.49 -15.19
N ARG A 61 1.74 -0.28 -15.06
CA ARG A 61 3.11 0.04 -15.51
C ARG A 61 4.11 0.09 -14.36
N TYR A 62 3.74 -0.38 -13.17
CA TYR A 62 4.58 -0.37 -11.97
C TYR A 62 6.01 -0.85 -12.21
N ARG A 63 6.18 -1.90 -13.04
CA ARG A 63 7.49 -2.49 -13.35
C ARG A 63 8.30 -1.74 -14.41
N GLU A 64 7.68 -0.83 -15.14
CA GLU A 64 8.29 -0.08 -16.24
C GLU A 64 8.93 1.24 -15.76
N HIS A 65 8.62 1.68 -14.54
CA HIS A 65 9.10 2.94 -14.00
C HIS A 65 9.67 2.82 -12.58
N ASN A 66 10.63 3.68 -12.25
CA ASN A 66 11.33 3.67 -10.96
C ASN A 66 10.55 4.36 -9.82
N GLY A 67 9.21 4.17 -9.79
CA GLY A 67 8.32 4.71 -8.77
C GLY A 67 7.65 6.05 -9.09
N LEU A 68 7.97 6.67 -10.22
CA LEU A 68 7.25 7.85 -10.75
C LEU A 68 6.85 7.58 -12.19
N ASP A 69 5.57 7.81 -12.53
CA ASP A 69 5.05 7.77 -13.90
C ASP A 69 5.07 9.20 -14.51
N PRO A 70 6.10 9.57 -15.31
CA PRO A 70 6.23 10.93 -15.83
C PRO A 70 5.11 11.27 -16.81
N MET A 71 4.63 10.26 -17.55
CA MET A 71 3.55 10.41 -18.51
C MET A 71 2.21 10.63 -17.79
N GLY A 72 1.98 9.91 -16.70
CA GLY A 72 0.84 10.12 -15.80
C GLY A 72 0.86 11.51 -15.15
N LEU A 73 2.03 11.96 -14.70
CA LEU A 73 2.19 13.29 -14.09
C LEU A 73 1.90 14.43 -15.08
N VAL A 74 2.45 14.35 -16.30
CA VAL A 74 2.20 15.34 -17.37
C VAL A 74 0.72 15.33 -17.76
N ARG A 75 0.13 14.15 -17.92
CA ARG A 75 -1.30 14.00 -18.23
C ARG A 75 -2.17 14.63 -17.15
N ALA A 76 -1.88 14.39 -15.88
CA ALA A 76 -2.59 14.98 -14.75
C ALA A 76 -2.48 16.52 -14.76
N GLY A 77 -1.27 17.05 -15.04
CA GLY A 77 -1.04 18.48 -15.19
C GLY A 77 -1.88 19.10 -16.30
N ILE A 78 -1.88 18.49 -17.50
CA ILE A 78 -2.65 18.96 -18.65
C ILE A 78 -4.16 18.89 -18.38
N THR A 79 -4.66 17.77 -17.86
CA THR A 79 -6.10 17.63 -17.56
C THR A 79 -6.56 18.64 -16.53
N LYS A 80 -5.74 18.98 -15.52
CA LYS A 80 -6.08 20.00 -14.53
C LYS A 80 -6.09 21.42 -15.11
N LEU A 81 -5.24 21.71 -16.09
CA LEU A 81 -5.24 22.99 -16.82
C LEU A 81 -6.47 23.14 -17.72
N ILE A 82 -6.91 22.05 -18.35
CA ILE A 82 -8.06 22.04 -19.27
C ILE A 82 -9.39 21.96 -18.49
N ASN A 83 -9.44 21.18 -17.41
CA ASN A 83 -10.63 20.94 -16.60
C ASN A 83 -10.35 21.24 -15.11
N PRO A 84 -10.32 22.52 -14.71
CA PRO A 84 -9.96 22.92 -13.34
C PRO A 84 -10.91 22.44 -12.23
N GLY A 85 -12.03 21.79 -12.57
CA GLY A 85 -13.00 21.22 -11.61
C GLY A 85 -13.13 19.69 -11.61
N SER A 86 -12.42 18.97 -12.48
CA SER A 86 -12.54 17.50 -12.57
C SER A 86 -11.66 16.82 -11.53
N ARG A 87 -12.28 16.06 -10.61
CA ARG A 87 -11.58 15.21 -9.67
C ARG A 87 -11.10 13.96 -10.43
N MET A 88 -9.79 13.76 -10.47
CA MET A 88 -9.19 12.54 -11.01
C MET A 88 -9.22 11.51 -9.87
N GLY A 89 -10.02 10.46 -10.04
CA GLY A 89 -10.09 9.32 -9.14
C GLY A 89 -9.17 8.21 -9.60
#